data_AF-A0AAV2S466-F1
#
_entry.id   AF-A0AAV2S466-F1
#
_cell.length_a   1.000
_cell.length_b   1.000
_cell.length_c   1.000
_cell.angle_alpha   90.00
_cell.angle_beta   90.00
_cell.angle_gamma   90.00
#
_symmetry.space_group_name_H-M   'P 1'
#
loop_
_entity.id
_entity.type
_entity.pdbx_description
1 polymer ?
#
loop_
_entity_poly.entity_id
_entity_poly.type
_entity_poly.pdbx_seq_one_letter_code
_entity_poly.pdbx_strand_id
1 'polypeptide(L)'
;AACPRTAEGKIFCIFYGLIGCSCGILFFNLFLERIITLLAFIMRSRHERKLRAAGAIAEGGSRRGSQDSLEDHESLEAWKPSVYWVMFYLSLASILVAFLGALMYMEIEDWEYSDSLYFCFISFATIGFGDFVSAQ
;
A
#
# COMPACT_ATOMS: atom_id res chain seq x y z
N ALA A 1 19.84 23.32 11.48
CA ALA A 1 20.03 22.49 10.27
C ALA A 1 21.10 21.43 10.54
N ALA A 2 20.71 20.17 10.71
CA ALA A 2 21.59 19.05 11.03
C ALA A 2 22.33 18.50 9.80
N CYS A 3 23.04 19.37 9.07
CA CYS A 3 23.84 18.99 7.90
C CYS A 3 25.33 18.95 8.27
N PRO A 4 26.10 17.94 7.85
CA PRO A 4 27.52 17.85 8.14
C PRO A 4 28.28 19.07 7.60
N ARG A 5 28.87 19.85 8.52
CA ARG A 5 29.63 21.07 8.19
C ARG A 5 31.11 20.79 7.88
N THR A 6 31.65 19.65 8.35
CA THR A 6 33.05 19.25 8.16
C THR A 6 33.26 18.51 6.83
N ALA A 7 34.45 18.66 6.23
CA ALA A 7 34.79 17.99 4.96
C ALA A 7 34.75 16.45 5.10
N GLU A 8 35.30 15.93 6.19
CA GLU A 8 35.28 14.49 6.51
C GLU A 8 33.86 13.97 6.71
N GLY A 9 32.99 14.73 7.40
CA GLY A 9 31.59 14.37 7.60
C GLY A 9 30.80 14.28 6.31
N LYS A 10 31.10 15.15 5.32
CA LYS A 10 30.48 15.08 3.99
C LYS A 10 30.89 13.83 3.22
N ILE A 11 32.17 13.48 3.25
CA ILE A 11 32.68 12.27 2.58
C ILE A 11 32.05 11.02 3.18
N PHE A 12 32.01 10.91 4.51
CA PHE A 12 31.35 9.81 5.21
C PHE A 12 29.86 9.72 4.87
N CYS A 13 29.16 10.86 4.84
CA CYS A 13 27.75 10.93 4.49
C CYS A 13 27.46 10.40 3.07
N ILE A 14 28.32 10.68 2.09
CA ILE A 14 28.17 10.16 0.72
C ILE A 14 28.26 8.63 0.70
N PHE A 15 29.26 8.04 1.36
CA PHE A 15 29.40 6.58 1.42
C PHE A 15 28.23 5.92 2.17
N TYR A 16 27.85 6.49 3.30
CA TYR A 16 26.69 6.03 4.07
C TYR A 16 25.41 6.10 3.24
N GLY A 17 25.18 7.19 2.51
CA GLY A 17 24.03 7.35 1.63
C GLY A 17 23.97 6.32 0.50
N LEU A 18 25.11 6.01 -0.13
CA LEU A 18 25.17 5.01 -1.21
C LEU A 18 24.85 3.59 -0.73
N ILE A 19 25.48 3.17 0.38
CA ILE A 19 25.25 1.86 0.97
C ILE A 19 23.81 1.78 1.51
N GLY A 20 23.38 2.80 2.25
CA GLY A 20 22.05 2.87 2.83
C GLY A 20 20.94 2.87 1.77
N CYS A 21 21.11 3.60 0.67
CA CYS A 21 20.15 3.61 -0.44
C CYS A 21 20.04 2.23 -1.08
N SER A 22 21.18 1.61 -1.40
CA SER A 22 21.21 0.28 -2.02
C SER A 22 20.57 -0.79 -1.11
N CYS A 23 20.92 -0.80 0.17
CA CYS A 23 20.34 -1.71 1.16
C CYS A 23 18.85 -1.43 1.40
N GLY A 24 18.45 -0.15 1.46
CA GLY A 24 17.06 0.27 1.66
C GLY A 24 16.18 -0.17 0.50
N ILE A 25 16.62 0.04 -0.74
CA ILE A 25 15.90 -0.40 -1.94
C ILE A 25 15.73 -1.93 -1.92
N LEU A 26 16.80 -2.69 -1.65
CA LEU A 26 16.72 -4.15 -1.60
C LEU A 26 15.75 -4.62 -0.50
N PHE A 27 15.82 -4.02 0.69
CA PHE A 27 14.92 -4.32 1.79
C PHE A 27 13.45 -4.05 1.43
N PHE A 28 13.15 -2.86 0.90
CA PHE A 28 11.79 -2.52 0.47
C PHE A 28 11.30 -3.44 -0.65
N ASN A 29 12.15 -3.79 -1.61
CA ASN A 29 11.78 -4.67 -2.70
C ASN A 29 11.37 -6.07 -2.18
N LEU A 30 12.20 -6.68 -1.33
CA LEU A 30 11.91 -7.98 -0.71
C LEU A 30 10.67 -7.92 0.19
N PHE A 31 10.54 -6.85 0.97
CA PHE A 31 9.41 -6.67 1.88
C PHE A 31 8.09 -6.50 1.12
N LEU A 32 8.07 -5.65 0.10
CA LEU A 32 6.91 -5.43 -0.76
C LEU A 32 6.50 -6.71 -1.50
N GLU A 33 7.47 -7.49 -2.01
CA GLU A 33 7.19 -8.77 -2.65
C GLU A 33 6.45 -9.74 -1.71
N ARG A 34 6.92 -9.84 -0.45
CA ARG A 34 6.26 -10.67 0.57
C ARG A 34 4.86 -10.17 0.91
N ILE A 35 4.66 -8.86 1.03
CA ILE A 35 3.35 -8.26 1.28
C ILE A 35 2.38 -8.52 0.12
N ILE A 36 2.81 -8.26 -1.12
CA ILE A 36 1.98 -8.46 -2.31
C ILE A 36 1.56 -9.93 -2.43
N THR A 37 2.49 -10.86 -2.18
CA THR A 37 2.20 -12.30 -2.17
C THR A 37 1.19 -12.66 -1.09
N LEU A 38 1.32 -12.11 0.12
CA LEU A 38 0.36 -12.31 1.21
C LEU A 38 -1.02 -11.75 0.87
N LEU A 39 -1.09 -10.55 0.29
CA LEU A 39 -2.35 -9.93 -0.14
C LEU A 39 -3.02 -10.74 -1.24
N ALA A 40 -2.26 -11.20 -2.23
CA ALA A 40 -2.75 -12.07 -3.30
C ALA A 40 -3.33 -13.37 -2.73
N PHE A 41 -2.65 -13.99 -1.76
CA PHE A 41 -3.14 -15.18 -1.08
C PHE A 41 -4.44 -14.92 -0.31
N ILE A 42 -4.52 -13.82 0.45
CA ILE A 42 -5.73 -13.43 1.20
C ILE A 42 -6.91 -13.17 0.25
N MET A 43 -6.67 -12.46 -0.86
CA MET A 43 -7.71 -12.17 -1.85
C MET A 43 -8.22 -13.44 -2.52
N ARG A 44 -7.33 -14.36 -2.93
CA ARG A 44 -7.72 -15.67 -3.47
C ARG A 44 -8.57 -16.44 -2.46
N SER A 45 -8.15 -16.48 -1.20
CA SER A 45 -8.89 -17.15 -0.13
C SER A 45 -10.29 -16.54 0.11
N ARG A 46 -10.44 -15.22 -0.03
CA ARG A 46 -11.75 -14.55 0.09
C ARG A 46 -12.61 -14.70 -1.16
N HIS A 47 -12.00 -14.66 -2.35
CA HIS A 47 -12.70 -14.85 -3.61
C HIS A 47 -13.27 -16.27 -3.72
N GLU A 48 -12.47 -17.28 -3.40
CA GLU A 48 -12.92 -18.69 -3.36
C GLU A 48 -14.06 -18.89 -2.33
N ARG A 49 -14.01 -18.21 -1.18
CA ARG A 49 -15.10 -18.24 -0.19
C ARG A 49 -16.37 -17.53 -0.70
N LYS A 50 -16.24 -16.39 -1.38
CA LYS A 50 -17.39 -15.67 -1.96
C LYS A 50 -18.05 -16.46 -3.08
N LEU A 51 -17.28 -17.11 -3.95
CA LEU A 51 -17.82 -17.97 -5.01
C LEU A 51 -18.57 -19.18 -4.44
N ARG A 52 -18.05 -19.82 -3.39
CA ARG A 52 -18.75 -20.93 -2.72
C ARG A 52 -20.05 -20.49 -2.05
N ALA A 53 -20.08 -19.31 -1.43
CA ALA A 53 -21.30 -18.74 -0.84
C ALA A 53 -22.34 -18.34 -1.91
N ALA A 54 -21.90 -17.71 -3.00
CA ALA A 54 -22.78 -17.34 -4.11
C ALA A 54 -23.32 -18.58 -4.87
N GLY A 55 -22.49 -19.61 -5.05
CA GLY A 55 -22.90 -20.89 -5.64
C GLY A 55 -23.97 -21.60 -4.80
N ALA A 56 -23.82 -21.62 -3.47
CA ALA A 56 -24.82 -22.19 -2.56
C ALA A 56 -26.15 -21.41 -2.56
N ILE A 57 -26.12 -20.09 -2.78
CA ILE A 57 -27.34 -19.26 -2.93
C ILE A 57 -27.99 -19.48 -4.31
N ALA A 58 -27.20 -19.63 -5.38
CA ALA A 58 -27.70 -19.85 -6.74
C ALA A 58 -28.32 -21.25 -6.93
N GLU A 59 -27.83 -22.27 -6.23
CA GLU A 59 -28.37 -23.63 -6.28
C GLU A 59 -29.81 -23.75 -5.74
N GLY A 60 -30.26 -22.78 -4.93
CA GLY A 60 -31.65 -22.69 -4.46
C GLY A 60 -32.65 -22.13 -5.48
N GLY A 61 -32.18 -21.56 -6.61
CA GLY A 61 -33.02 -20.76 -7.52
C GLY A 61 -33.19 -21.27 -8.95
N SER A 62 -32.30 -22.12 -9.48
CA SER A 62 -32.31 -22.41 -10.94
C SER A 62 -32.46 -23.90 -11.26
N ARG A 63 -33.73 -24.28 -11.50
CA ARG A 63 -34.13 -25.51 -12.18
C ARG A 63 -34.68 -25.19 -13.58
N ARG A 64 -34.10 -24.22 -14.32
CA ARG A 64 -34.56 -23.92 -15.69
C ARG A 64 -33.57 -23.11 -16.53
N GLY A 65 -33.21 -23.66 -17.69
CA GLY A 65 -32.84 -22.87 -18.87
C GLY A 65 -31.38 -22.97 -19.30
N SER A 66 -31.12 -23.90 -20.21
CA SER A 66 -29.89 -24.01 -21.01
C SER A 66 -29.97 -23.07 -22.22
N GLN A 67 -28.80 -22.69 -22.76
CA GLN A 67 -28.54 -22.10 -24.11
C GLN A 67 -28.31 -20.57 -24.19
N ASP A 68 -27.05 -20.13 -24.18
CA ASP A 68 -26.37 -19.56 -25.37
C ASP A 68 -24.85 -19.44 -25.09
N SER A 69 -24.02 -19.99 -25.96
CA SER A 69 -22.63 -20.39 -25.67
C SER A 69 -21.62 -19.88 -26.71
N LEU A 70 -21.71 -18.60 -27.06
CA LEU A 70 -20.76 -17.92 -27.95
C LEU A 70 -20.25 -16.56 -27.45
N GLU A 71 -20.79 -15.99 -26.37
CA GLU A 71 -20.29 -14.74 -25.75
C GLU A 71 -19.23 -14.96 -24.64
N ASP A 72 -19.00 -16.22 -24.24
CA ASP A 72 -18.06 -16.55 -23.16
C ASP A 72 -16.58 -16.39 -23.54
N HIS A 73 -16.24 -16.43 -24.84
CA HIS A 73 -14.83 -16.46 -25.23
C HIS A 73 -14.14 -15.08 -25.26
N GLU A 74 -14.88 -13.96 -25.18
CA GLU A 74 -14.32 -12.60 -25.07
C GLU A 74 -14.29 -12.09 -23.61
N SER A 75 -15.16 -12.62 -22.74
CA SER A 75 -15.26 -12.23 -21.33
C SER A 75 -14.28 -13.00 -20.41
N LEU A 76 -13.82 -14.18 -20.83
CA LEU A 76 -12.85 -14.99 -20.09
C LEU A 76 -11.41 -14.44 -20.13
N GLU A 77 -11.11 -13.52 -21.06
CA GLU A 77 -9.84 -12.78 -21.14
C GLU A 77 -9.77 -11.58 -20.14
N ALA A 78 -10.88 -11.25 -19.47
CA ALA A 78 -10.94 -10.11 -18.55
C ALA A 78 -10.56 -10.44 -17.09
N TRP A 79 -10.34 -11.72 -16.75
CA TRP A 79 -9.84 -12.09 -15.43
C TRP A 79 -8.30 -11.99 -15.39
N LYS A 80 -7.79 -10.75 -15.38
CA LYS A 80 -6.46 -10.50 -14.81
C LYS A 80 -6.61 -10.58 -13.30
N PRO A 81 -5.91 -11.48 -12.58
CA PRO A 81 -5.92 -11.49 -11.13
C PRO A 81 -5.28 -10.20 -10.61
N SER A 82 -6.14 -9.20 -10.48
CA SER A 82 -6.23 -8.18 -9.44
C SER A 82 -4.98 -7.38 -9.07
N VAL A 83 -4.02 -7.16 -9.97
CA VAL A 83 -2.94 -6.16 -9.76
C VAL A 83 -3.55 -4.80 -9.39
N TYR A 84 -4.61 -4.40 -10.09
CA TYR A 84 -5.37 -3.18 -9.78
C TYR A 84 -5.99 -3.20 -8.38
N TRP A 85 -6.51 -4.34 -7.94
CA TRP A 85 -7.05 -4.48 -6.58
C TRP A 85 -5.94 -4.44 -5.52
N VAL A 86 -4.78 -5.07 -5.77
CA VAL A 86 -3.61 -4.96 -4.88
C VAL A 86 -3.19 -3.51 -4.76
N MET A 87 -3.02 -2.80 -5.90
CA MET A 87 -2.65 -1.39 -5.90
C MET A 87 -3.68 -0.54 -5.14
N PHE A 88 -4.97 -0.81 -5.33
CA PHE A 88 -6.04 -0.12 -4.60
C PHE A 88 -5.99 -0.39 -3.09
N TYR A 89 -5.80 -1.65 -2.67
CA TYR A 89 -5.67 -2.00 -1.26
C TYR A 89 -4.42 -1.38 -0.62
N LEU A 90 -3.29 -1.35 -1.34
CA LEU A 90 -2.06 -0.70 -0.87
C LEU A 90 -2.23 0.82 -0.77
N SER A 91 -2.85 1.47 -1.76
CA SER A 91 -3.12 2.91 -1.69
C SER A 91 -4.07 3.24 -0.54
N LEU A 92 -5.13 2.45 -0.35
CA LEU A 92 -6.06 2.63 0.76
C LEU A 92 -5.36 2.44 2.11
N ALA A 93 -4.52 1.39 2.23
CA ALA A 93 -3.74 1.17 3.44
C ALA A 93 -2.79 2.34 3.73
N SER A 94 -2.09 2.86 2.73
CA SER A 94 -1.23 4.04 2.88
C SER A 94 -2.01 5.27 3.36
N ILE A 95 -3.19 5.52 2.79
CA ILE A 95 -4.07 6.62 3.18
C ILE A 95 -4.55 6.44 4.62
N LEU A 96 -4.98 5.23 4.99
CA LEU A 96 -5.42 4.91 6.35
C LEU A 96 -4.29 5.15 7.35
N VAL A 97 -3.09 4.63 7.07
CA VAL A 97 -1.93 4.84 7.96
C VAL A 97 -1.61 6.35 8.09
N ALA A 98 -1.73 7.14 7.04
CA ALA A 98 -1.56 8.59 7.12
C ALA A 98 -2.62 9.28 8.01
N PHE A 99 -3.88 8.88 7.90
CA PHE A 99 -4.95 9.39 8.77
C PHE A 99 -4.78 8.97 10.23
N LEU A 100 -4.44 7.71 10.49
CA LEU A 100 -4.14 7.23 11.84
C LEU A 100 -2.92 7.96 12.44
N GLY A 101 -1.87 8.15 11.64
CA GLY A 101 -0.70 8.92 12.04
C GLY A 101 -1.07 10.36 12.38
N ALA A 102 -1.88 11.01 11.56
CA ALA A 102 -2.32 12.39 11.81
C ALA A 102 -3.11 12.52 13.11
N LEU A 103 -3.96 11.54 13.44
CA LEU A 103 -4.65 11.51 14.74
C LEU A 103 -3.67 11.35 15.91
N MET A 104 -2.65 10.49 15.77
CA MET A 104 -1.63 10.34 16.82
C MET A 104 -0.80 11.62 16.99
N TYR A 105 -0.40 12.28 15.90
CA TYR A 105 0.40 13.51 15.95
C TYR A 105 -0.40 14.71 16.48
N MET A 106 -1.70 14.78 16.22
CA MET A 106 -2.57 15.79 16.81
C MET A 106 -2.57 15.74 18.35
N GLU A 107 -2.59 14.54 18.94
CA GLU A 107 -2.57 14.39 20.42
C GLU A 107 -1.17 14.60 21.02
N ILE A 108 -0.12 14.26 20.29
CA ILE A 108 1.27 14.30 20.81
C ILE A 108 1.88 15.70 20.68
N GLU A 109 1.70 16.36 19.53
CA GLU A 109 2.38 17.61 19.18
C GLU A 109 1.46 18.85 19.26
N ASP A 110 0.18 18.66 19.64
CA ASP A 110 -0.87 19.70 19.72
C ASP A 110 -1.05 20.48 18.39
N TRP A 111 -0.74 19.82 17.26
CA TRP A 111 -0.86 20.37 15.92
C TRP A 111 -2.31 20.31 15.41
N GLU A 112 -2.70 21.26 14.58
CA GLU A 112 -3.99 21.20 13.89
C GLU A 112 -4.04 19.94 13.00
N TYR A 113 -5.24 19.35 12.86
CA TYR A 113 -5.42 18.13 12.08
C TYR A 113 -4.96 18.27 10.62
N SER A 114 -5.14 19.47 10.03
CA SER A 114 -4.64 19.79 8.68
C SER A 114 -3.12 19.68 8.58
N ASP A 115 -2.40 20.14 9.60
CA ASP A 115 -0.95 20.21 9.63
C ASP A 115 -0.36 18.83 9.91
N SER A 116 -0.99 18.08 10.82
CA SER A 116 -0.65 16.68 11.10
C SER A 116 -0.87 15.77 9.87
N LEU A 117 -1.96 16.00 9.13
CA LEU A 117 -2.25 15.27 7.89
C LEU A 117 -1.25 15.62 6.78
N TYR A 118 -0.92 16.90 6.65
CA TYR A 118 0.10 17.40 5.71
C TYR A 118 1.48 16.78 6.01
N PHE A 119 1.90 16.78 7.29
CA PHE A 119 3.14 16.15 7.73
C PHE A 119 3.16 14.64 7.43
N CYS A 120 2.08 13.92 7.73
CA CYS A 120 1.97 12.49 7.43
C CYS A 120 2.06 12.24 5.92
N PHE A 121 1.32 12.98 5.10
CA PHE A 121 1.34 12.82 3.65
C PHE A 121 2.74 13.06 3.06
N ILE A 122 3.41 14.14 3.45
CA ILE A 122 4.77 14.47 2.96
C ILE A 122 5.80 13.43 3.37
N SER A 123 5.66 12.89 4.59
CA SER A 123 6.52 11.83 5.11
C SER A 123 6.29 10.51 4.37
N PHE A 124 5.04 10.10 4.17
CA PHE A 124 4.72 8.87 3.43
C PHE A 124 5.04 8.96 1.94
N ALA A 125 4.85 10.12 1.32
CA ALA A 125 5.25 10.39 -0.05
C ALA A 125 6.78 10.52 -0.19
N THR A 126 7.54 10.48 0.91
CA THR A 126 8.99 10.68 0.95
C THR A 126 9.45 12.01 0.34
N ILE A 127 8.56 13.01 0.28
CA ILE A 127 8.87 14.37 -0.20
C ILE A 127 9.78 15.06 0.82
N GLY A 128 9.41 14.97 2.10
CA GLY A 128 10.24 15.38 3.23
C GLY A 128 10.73 16.84 3.18
N PHE A 129 9.84 17.81 2.99
CA PHE A 129 10.22 19.24 2.98
C PHE A 129 10.94 19.67 4.26
N GLY A 130 10.61 19.05 5.40
CA GLY A 130 11.25 19.34 6.69
C GLY A 130 10.84 20.67 7.31
N ASP A 131 9.69 21.20 6.89
CA ASP A 131 9.02 22.38 7.44
C ASP A 131 8.34 22.07 8.79
N PHE A 132 7.72 20.90 8.90
CA PHE A 132 7.26 20.33 10.16
C PHE A 132 8.18 19.17 10.57
N VAL A 133 8.70 19.22 11.80
CA VAL A 133 9.59 18.19 12.35
C VAL A 133 9.04 17.80 13.71
N SER A 134 8.58 16.56 13.86
CA SER A 134 8.28 15.96 15.17
C SER A 134 9.62 15.63 15.84
N ALA A 135 10.10 16.57 16.63
CA ALA A 135 11.31 16.46 17.44
C ALA A 135 11.28 17.55 18.51
N GLN A 136 10.33 17.43 19.43
CA GLN A 136 10.46 18.04 20.75
C GLN A 136 10.44 16.97 21.84
#